data_AF-A0AA43P4A7-F1
#
_entry.id   AF-A0AA43P4A7-F1
#
_cell.length_a   1.000
_cell.length_b   1.000
_cell.length_c   1.000
_cell.angle_alpha   90.00
_cell.angle_beta   90.00
_cell.angle_gamma   90.00
#
_symmetry.space_group_name_H-M   'P 1'
#
loop_
_entity.id
_entity.type
_entity.pdbx_description
1 polymer ?
#
loop_
_entity_poly.entity_id
_entity_poly.type
_entity_poly.pdbx_seq_one_letter_code
_entity_poly.pdbx_strand_id
1 'polypeptide(L)'
;MKTRDILITVTRTLPGWHVYNDRQFGRITAFDPQAGYEITVNIPDSDTIRIVRTQYELEYELVEDETILNTAGMGEEQALDELTRLLAAPMPRTDRLIRLKERFGKTAEWCRNALGDEQEAKDIEDMAEHYMRVCESCNKYPEHDPVPVFEGWLLGEELGSPYETRRHAALHMLSAVHRLDKE
;
A
#
# COMPACT_ATOMS: atom_id res chain seq x y z
N MET A 1 20.57 3.22 -20.44
CA MET A 1 20.76 2.49 -19.17
C MET A 1 20.73 1.00 -19.43
N LYS A 2 21.61 0.20 -18.84
CA LYS A 2 21.68 -1.25 -19.13
C LYS A 2 20.80 -2.07 -18.19
N THR A 3 20.15 -3.12 -18.72
CA THR A 3 19.36 -4.10 -17.94
C THR A 3 20.14 -4.70 -16.77
N ARG A 4 21.47 -4.88 -16.93
CA ARG A 4 22.35 -5.39 -15.87
C ARG A 4 22.39 -4.44 -14.67
N ASP A 5 22.44 -3.15 -14.90
CA ASP A 5 22.57 -2.16 -13.83
C ASP A 5 21.24 -2.03 -13.08
N ILE A 6 20.11 -2.08 -13.79
CA ILE A 6 18.77 -2.17 -13.19
C ILE A 6 18.63 -3.45 -12.33
N LEU A 7 19.09 -4.60 -12.83
CA LEU A 7 19.06 -5.85 -12.05
C LEU A 7 19.88 -5.77 -10.76
N ILE A 8 21.07 -5.17 -10.84
CA ILE A 8 21.92 -4.95 -9.67
C ILE A 8 21.23 -4.02 -8.68
N THR A 9 20.60 -2.94 -9.16
CA THR A 9 19.83 -2.02 -8.34
C THR A 9 18.68 -2.74 -7.62
N VAL A 10 17.83 -3.48 -8.34
CA VAL A 10 16.72 -4.25 -7.74
C VAL A 10 17.22 -5.20 -6.66
N THR A 11 18.28 -5.98 -6.96
CA THR A 11 18.82 -6.98 -6.03
C THR A 11 19.43 -6.34 -4.77
N ARG A 12 20.01 -5.14 -4.90
CA ARG A 12 20.60 -4.41 -3.76
C ARG A 12 19.54 -3.73 -2.90
N THR A 13 18.50 -3.18 -3.52
CA THR A 13 17.44 -2.44 -2.83
C THR A 13 16.47 -3.36 -2.10
N LEU A 14 16.25 -4.57 -2.62
CA LEU A 14 15.31 -5.56 -2.06
C LEU A 14 16.09 -6.78 -1.53
N PRO A 15 16.84 -6.65 -0.42
CA PRO A 15 17.65 -7.73 0.10
C PRO A 15 16.76 -8.88 0.60
N GLY A 16 17.13 -10.11 0.24
CA GLY A 16 16.41 -11.32 0.64
C GLY A 16 15.20 -11.67 -0.23
N TRP A 17 14.82 -10.80 -1.18
CA TRP A 17 13.76 -11.09 -2.14
C TRP A 17 14.25 -12.04 -3.24
N HIS A 18 13.35 -12.86 -3.77
CA HIS A 18 13.63 -13.71 -4.91
C HIS A 18 13.54 -12.90 -6.20
N VAL A 19 14.69 -12.61 -6.82
CA VAL A 19 14.77 -11.81 -8.05
C VAL A 19 14.95 -12.70 -9.28
N TYR A 20 14.09 -12.52 -10.26
CA TYR A 20 14.09 -13.16 -11.57
C TYR A 20 14.22 -12.13 -12.69
N ASN A 21 14.99 -12.46 -13.74
CA ASN A 21 15.15 -11.62 -14.93
C ASN A 21 14.59 -12.35 -16.15
N ASP A 22 13.41 -11.91 -16.58
CA ASP A 22 12.73 -12.33 -17.79
C ASP A 22 13.26 -11.56 -19.00
N ARG A 23 14.31 -12.10 -19.60
CA ARG A 23 14.98 -11.47 -20.76
C ARG A 23 14.10 -11.42 -22.01
N GLN A 24 13.07 -12.27 -22.10
CA GLN A 24 12.19 -12.30 -23.27
C GLN A 24 11.26 -11.09 -23.31
N PHE A 25 10.81 -10.63 -22.14
CA PHE A 25 9.89 -9.50 -22.01
C PHE A 25 10.56 -8.22 -21.49
N GLY A 26 11.89 -8.23 -21.29
CA GLY A 26 12.62 -7.09 -20.74
C GLY A 26 12.17 -6.75 -19.31
N ARG A 27 11.86 -7.77 -18.51
CA ARG A 27 11.20 -7.62 -17.22
C ARG A 27 12.03 -8.21 -16.10
N ILE A 28 12.13 -7.50 -14.99
CA ILE A 28 12.75 -7.98 -13.76
C ILE A 28 11.65 -8.08 -12.71
N THR A 29 11.51 -9.23 -12.08
CA THR A 29 10.49 -9.50 -11.07
C THR A 29 11.19 -9.84 -9.76
N ALA A 30 10.84 -9.16 -8.67
CA ALA A 30 11.32 -9.43 -7.33
C ALA A 30 10.14 -9.85 -6.45
N PHE A 31 10.23 -10.98 -5.76
CA PHE A 31 9.16 -11.52 -4.95
C PHE A 31 9.61 -11.75 -3.50
N ASP A 32 8.81 -11.27 -2.54
CA ASP A 32 8.88 -11.60 -1.12
C ASP A 32 7.84 -12.68 -0.78
N PRO A 33 8.27 -13.94 -0.59
CA PRO A 33 7.37 -15.04 -0.26
C PRO A 33 6.78 -14.94 1.14
N GLN A 34 7.37 -14.16 2.06
CA GLN A 34 6.87 -14.03 3.42
C GLN A 34 5.72 -13.05 3.50
N ALA A 35 5.82 -11.97 2.74
CA ALA A 35 4.84 -10.90 2.74
C ALA A 35 3.86 -10.98 1.56
N GLY A 36 4.07 -11.92 0.62
CA GLY A 36 3.21 -12.07 -0.56
C GLY A 36 3.30 -10.86 -1.49
N TYR A 37 4.45 -10.21 -1.57
CA TYR A 37 4.66 -9.04 -2.42
C TYR A 37 5.50 -9.38 -3.64
N GLU A 38 5.13 -8.82 -4.79
CA GLU A 38 5.89 -8.85 -6.01
C GLU A 38 6.15 -7.42 -6.49
N ILE A 39 7.34 -7.15 -7.02
CA ILE A 39 7.64 -5.93 -7.75
C ILE A 39 8.16 -6.31 -9.12
N THR A 40 7.46 -5.87 -10.15
CA THR A 40 7.79 -6.07 -11.55
C THR A 40 8.30 -4.76 -12.15
N VAL A 41 9.57 -4.73 -12.53
CA VAL A 41 10.22 -3.63 -13.25
C VAL A 41 10.28 -3.98 -14.72
N ASN A 42 9.41 -3.36 -15.52
CA ASN A 42 9.44 -3.47 -16.97
C ASN A 42 10.39 -2.41 -17.53
N ILE A 43 11.33 -2.87 -18.34
CA ILE A 43 12.37 -2.08 -18.96
C ILE A 43 12.02 -2.02 -20.45
N PRO A 44 11.12 -1.12 -20.88
CA PRO A 44 10.90 -0.92 -22.30
C PRO A 44 12.16 -0.33 -22.93
N ASP A 45 12.31 -0.48 -24.25
CA ASP A 45 13.41 0.11 -25.03
C ASP A 45 13.36 1.66 -25.10
N SER A 46 12.49 2.31 -24.32
CA SER A 46 12.24 3.75 -24.26
C SER A 46 12.78 4.41 -22.99
N ASP A 47 12.75 5.74 -22.94
CA ASP A 47 13.13 6.57 -21.78
C ASP A 47 12.14 6.48 -20.59
N THR A 48 11.52 5.32 -20.38
CA THR A 48 10.57 5.09 -19.30
C THR A 48 10.86 3.75 -18.65
N ILE A 49 10.67 3.65 -17.33
CA ILE A 49 10.66 2.39 -16.59
C ILE A 49 9.29 2.28 -15.93
N ARG A 50 8.61 1.15 -16.14
CA ARG A 50 7.31 0.88 -15.51
C ARG A 50 7.50 -0.08 -14.35
N ILE A 51 7.24 0.39 -13.15
CA ILE A 51 7.35 -0.36 -11.91
C ILE A 51 5.92 -0.73 -11.48
N VAL A 52 5.64 -2.02 -11.41
CA VAL A 52 4.37 -2.55 -10.91
C VAL A 52 4.65 -3.21 -9.56
N ARG A 53 3.91 -2.84 -8.53
CA ARG A 53 3.99 -3.47 -7.20
C ARG A 53 2.70 -4.24 -6.98
N THR A 54 2.80 -5.55 -6.78
CA THR A 54 1.68 -6.45 -6.59
C THR A 54 1.70 -7.01 -5.16
N GLN A 55 0.57 -7.05 -4.49
CA GLN A 55 0.40 -7.77 -3.23
C GLN A 55 -0.66 -8.86 -3.42
N TYR A 56 -0.30 -10.08 -3.06
CA TYR A 56 -1.18 -11.25 -3.06
C TYR A 56 -1.80 -11.38 -1.66
N GLU A 57 -3.07 -11.00 -1.52
CA GLU A 57 -3.83 -11.25 -0.28
C GLU A 57 -4.60 -12.57 -0.38
N LEU A 58 -4.90 -13.17 0.78
CA LEU A 58 -5.47 -14.51 0.92
C LEU A 58 -6.69 -14.73 0.00
N GLU A 59 -6.60 -15.86 -0.71
CA GLU A 59 -7.53 -16.51 -1.63
C GLU A 59 -8.01 -15.78 -2.91
N TYR A 60 -8.30 -14.48 -2.99
CA TYR A 60 -8.81 -13.91 -4.28
C TYR A 60 -8.54 -12.42 -4.57
N GLU A 61 -7.75 -11.68 -3.79
CA GLU A 61 -7.53 -10.24 -4.03
C GLU A 61 -6.10 -9.95 -4.50
N LEU A 62 -5.98 -9.58 -5.79
CA LEU A 62 -4.75 -9.10 -6.42
C LEU A 62 -4.75 -7.58 -6.38
N VAL A 63 -3.75 -7.01 -5.73
CA VAL A 63 -3.61 -5.56 -5.61
C VAL A 63 -2.40 -5.13 -6.40
N GLU A 64 -2.57 -4.29 -7.43
CA GLU A 64 -1.47 -3.75 -8.24
C GLU A 64 -1.39 -2.22 -8.10
N ASP A 65 -0.18 -1.72 -7.93
CA ASP A 65 0.18 -0.30 -8.03
C ASP A 65 1.17 -0.12 -9.18
N GLU A 66 0.97 0.91 -10.00
CA GLU A 66 1.82 1.22 -11.14
C GLU A 66 2.46 2.59 -11.00
N THR A 67 3.78 2.62 -11.05
CA THR A 67 4.58 3.85 -11.13
C THR A 67 5.36 3.89 -12.43
N ILE A 68 5.26 5.00 -13.17
CA ILE A 68 6.06 5.26 -14.36
C ILE A 68 7.19 6.21 -13.99
N LEU A 69 8.43 5.73 -14.09
CA LEU A 69 9.64 6.54 -13.99
C LEU A 69 10.01 7.04 -15.39
N ASN A 70 9.93 8.35 -15.63
CA ASN A 70 10.42 8.97 -16.84
C ASN A 70 11.91 9.30 -16.70
N THR A 71 12.75 8.69 -17.54
CA THR A 71 14.21 8.87 -17.53
C THR A 71 14.70 9.80 -18.63
N ALA A 72 13.80 10.46 -19.37
CA ALA A 72 14.17 11.35 -20.47
C ALA A 72 15.02 12.52 -19.94
N GLY A 73 16.22 12.67 -20.50
CA GLY A 73 17.17 13.70 -20.07
C GLY A 73 17.87 13.43 -18.74
N MET A 74 17.62 12.29 -18.08
CA MET A 74 18.36 11.87 -16.89
C MET A 74 19.67 11.18 -17.26
N GLY A 75 20.73 11.43 -16.49
CA GLY A 75 21.93 10.60 -16.52
C GLY A 75 21.64 9.20 -15.98
N GLU A 76 22.44 8.20 -16.36
CA GLU A 76 22.24 6.81 -15.93
C GLU A 76 22.27 6.66 -14.40
N GLU A 77 23.20 7.32 -13.72
CA GLU A 77 23.30 7.32 -12.26
C GLU A 77 22.05 7.91 -11.60
N GLN A 78 21.58 9.07 -12.07
CA GLN A 78 20.36 9.70 -11.56
C GLN A 78 19.11 8.83 -11.76
N ALA A 79 19.00 8.15 -12.91
CA ALA A 79 17.89 7.25 -13.18
C ALA A 79 17.92 6.02 -12.25
N LEU A 80 19.11 5.47 -11.96
CA LEU A 80 19.27 4.34 -11.03
C LEU A 80 19.02 4.73 -9.57
N ASP A 81 19.39 5.94 -9.16
CA ASP A 81 19.08 6.47 -7.82
C ASP A 81 17.58 6.66 -7.63
N GLU A 82 16.89 7.22 -8.63
CA GLU A 82 15.43 7.40 -8.56
C GLU A 82 14.70 6.05 -8.59
N LEU A 83 15.18 5.10 -9.39
CA LEU A 83 14.68 3.72 -9.35
C LEU A 83 14.86 3.11 -7.96
N THR A 84 16.03 3.28 -7.33
CA THR A 84 16.30 2.81 -5.96
C THR A 84 15.29 3.40 -4.97
N ARG A 85 15.07 4.72 -5.04
CA ARG A 85 14.11 5.42 -4.19
C ARG A 85 12.70 4.88 -4.36
N LEU A 86 12.27 4.62 -5.60
CA LEU A 86 10.95 4.06 -5.89
C LEU A 86 10.83 2.60 -5.41
N LEU A 87 11.84 1.76 -5.61
CA LEU A 87 11.81 0.36 -5.15
C LEU A 87 11.77 0.25 -3.63
N ALA A 88 12.45 1.16 -2.92
CA ALA A 88 12.42 1.23 -1.46
C ALA A 88 11.14 1.86 -0.91
N ALA A 89 10.34 2.52 -1.75
CA ALA A 89 9.12 3.16 -1.30
C ALA A 89 8.08 2.09 -0.91
N PRO A 90 7.45 2.21 0.28
CA PRO A 90 6.26 1.42 0.57
C PRO A 90 5.19 1.75 -0.48
N MET A 91 4.36 0.75 -0.81
CA MET A 91 3.26 0.90 -1.76
C MET A 91 2.49 2.20 -1.48
N PRO A 92 2.10 3.02 -2.49
CA PRO A 92 1.54 4.34 -2.27
C PRO A 92 0.40 4.29 -1.27
N ARG A 93 0.59 5.00 -0.15
CA ARG A 93 -0.34 5.04 0.97
C ARG A 93 -1.75 5.40 0.49
N THR A 94 -1.86 6.35 -0.44
CA THR A 94 -3.10 6.75 -1.10
C THR A 94 -3.91 5.58 -1.67
N ASP A 95 -3.26 4.60 -2.28
CA ASP A 95 -3.97 3.45 -2.87
C ASP A 95 -4.38 2.43 -1.80
N ARG A 96 -3.59 2.29 -0.72
CA ARG A 96 -4.03 1.54 0.48
C ARG A 96 -5.23 2.21 1.15
N LEU A 97 -5.26 3.55 1.20
CA LEU A 97 -6.39 4.31 1.75
C LEU A 97 -7.65 4.16 0.90
N ILE A 98 -7.52 4.25 -0.42
CA ILE A 98 -8.63 4.06 -1.37
C ILE A 98 -9.22 2.65 -1.18
N ARG A 99 -8.38 1.61 -1.11
CA ARG A 99 -8.84 0.24 -0.91
C ARG A 99 -9.47 -0.01 0.46
N LEU A 100 -8.90 0.54 1.53
CA LEU A 100 -9.53 0.37 2.84
C LEU A 100 -10.90 1.05 2.88
N LYS A 101 -11.03 2.21 2.25
CA LYS A 101 -12.30 2.91 2.09
C LYS A 101 -13.31 2.07 1.30
N GLU A 102 -12.88 1.42 0.22
CA GLU A 102 -13.72 0.49 -0.56
C GLU A 102 -14.14 -0.74 0.27
N ARG A 103 -13.25 -1.31 1.08
CA ARG A 103 -13.57 -2.43 1.98
C ARG A 103 -14.62 -2.05 3.02
N PHE A 104 -14.46 -0.90 3.69
CA PHE A 104 -15.49 -0.39 4.61
C PHE A 104 -16.85 -0.22 3.90
N GLY A 105 -16.85 0.32 2.68
CA GLY A 105 -18.08 0.48 1.90
C GLY A 105 -18.78 -0.85 1.60
N LYS A 106 -18.00 -1.87 1.20
CA LYS A 106 -18.52 -3.23 0.94
C LYS A 106 -19.05 -3.89 2.21
N THR A 107 -18.39 -3.73 3.36
CA THR A 107 -18.87 -4.30 4.63
C THR A 107 -20.17 -3.63 5.08
N ALA A 108 -20.27 -2.30 4.97
CA ALA A 108 -21.51 -1.59 5.29
C ALA A 108 -22.67 -2.02 4.37
N GLU A 109 -22.41 -2.18 3.08
CA GLU A 109 -23.38 -2.71 2.13
C GLU A 109 -23.81 -4.15 2.48
N TRP A 110 -22.87 -5.00 2.89
CA TRP A 110 -23.17 -6.35 3.36
C TRP A 110 -24.04 -6.35 4.62
N CYS A 111 -23.75 -5.52 5.63
CA CYS A 111 -24.58 -5.40 6.83
C CYS A 111 -26.03 -5.01 6.49
N ARG A 112 -26.21 -4.04 5.57
CA ARG A 112 -27.55 -3.66 5.07
C ARG A 112 -28.26 -4.82 4.38
N ASN A 113 -27.58 -5.50 3.48
CA ASN A 113 -28.22 -6.47 2.58
C ASN A 113 -28.40 -7.86 3.20
N ALA A 114 -27.45 -8.31 4.02
CA ALA A 114 -27.43 -9.66 4.59
C ALA A 114 -28.04 -9.72 6.00
N LEU A 115 -27.81 -8.69 6.82
CA LEU A 115 -28.29 -8.66 8.21
C LEU A 115 -29.51 -7.75 8.41
N GLY A 116 -29.77 -6.82 7.48
CA GLY A 116 -30.79 -5.78 7.65
C GLY A 116 -30.43 -4.79 8.75
N ASP A 117 -29.16 -4.74 9.16
CA ASP A 117 -28.67 -3.91 10.26
C ASP A 117 -28.17 -2.56 9.73
N GLU A 118 -29.10 -1.62 9.61
CA GLU A 118 -28.81 -0.26 9.15
C GLU A 118 -27.92 0.51 10.14
N GLN A 119 -27.97 0.17 11.44
CA GLN A 119 -27.17 0.86 12.45
C GLN A 119 -25.72 0.40 12.37
N GLU A 120 -25.47 -0.90 12.22
CA GLU A 120 -24.12 -1.43 12.03
C GLU A 120 -23.48 -0.93 10.73
N ALA A 121 -24.25 -0.88 9.63
CA ALA A 121 -23.77 -0.30 8.39
C ALA A 121 -23.35 1.17 8.53
N LYS A 122 -24.14 1.96 9.26
CA LYS A 122 -23.83 3.36 9.54
C LYS A 122 -22.59 3.52 10.42
N ASP A 123 -22.42 2.66 11.42
CA ASP A 123 -21.25 2.67 12.29
C ASP A 123 -19.96 2.39 11.49
N ILE A 124 -20.02 1.46 10.54
CA ILE A 124 -18.92 1.16 9.61
C ILE A 124 -18.60 2.35 8.69
N GLU A 125 -19.61 3.02 8.14
CA GLU A 125 -19.43 4.23 7.31
C GLU A 125 -18.81 5.39 8.11
N ASP A 126 -19.28 5.64 9.33
CA ASP A 126 -18.75 6.68 10.23
C ASP A 126 -17.29 6.39 10.64
N MET A 127 -16.95 5.10 10.80
CA MET A 127 -15.58 4.64 11.07
C MET A 127 -14.67 4.88 9.88
N ALA A 128 -15.14 4.60 8.65
CA ALA A 128 -14.40 4.86 7.43
C ALA A 128 -14.07 6.35 7.28
N GLU A 129 -15.00 7.24 7.62
CA GLU A 129 -14.75 8.68 7.57
C GLU A 129 -13.69 9.11 8.61
N HIS A 130 -13.78 8.61 9.84
CA HIS A 130 -12.77 8.88 10.87
C HIS A 130 -11.39 8.34 10.48
N TYR A 131 -11.36 7.15 9.88
CA TYR A 131 -10.15 6.52 9.36
C TYR A 131 -9.45 7.39 8.31
N MET A 132 -10.20 7.89 7.32
CA MET A 132 -9.64 8.72 6.25
C MET A 132 -8.99 9.98 6.83
N ARG A 133 -9.63 10.63 7.82
CA ARG A 133 -9.08 11.82 8.50
C ARG A 133 -7.80 11.52 9.28
N VAL A 134 -7.70 10.37 9.95
CA VAL A 134 -6.48 9.94 10.64
C VAL A 134 -5.35 9.72 9.63
N CYS A 135 -5.66 9.06 8.52
CA CYS A 135 -4.67 8.76 7.49
C CYS A 135 -4.15 10.02 6.79
N GLU A 136 -5.03 10.95 6.45
CA GLU A 136 -4.68 12.27 5.92
C GLU A 136 -3.77 13.04 6.89
N SER A 137 -4.06 12.97 8.19
CA SER A 137 -3.26 13.65 9.23
C SER A 137 -1.89 13.01 9.42
N CYS A 138 -1.80 11.68 9.35
CA CYS A 138 -0.56 10.93 9.47
C CYS A 138 0.31 10.94 8.20
N ASN A 139 -0.15 11.50 7.07
CA ASN A 139 0.60 11.50 5.80
C ASN A 139 2.01 12.12 5.91
N LYS A 140 2.20 13.08 6.83
CA LYS A 140 3.50 13.71 7.09
C LYS A 140 4.47 12.83 7.88
N TYR A 141 3.98 11.74 8.49
CA TYR A 141 4.72 10.91 9.44
C TYR A 141 4.69 9.43 9.02
N PRO A 142 5.63 8.99 8.17
CA PRO A 142 5.67 7.62 7.65
C PRO A 142 5.78 6.55 8.74
N GLU A 143 6.47 6.85 9.85
CA GLU A 143 6.63 5.94 10.99
C GLU A 143 5.34 5.73 11.81
N HIS A 144 4.31 6.54 11.53
CA HIS A 144 2.99 6.47 12.14
C HIS A 144 1.92 6.10 11.10
N ASP A 145 2.23 5.13 10.22
CA ASP A 145 1.26 4.57 9.28
C ASP A 145 0.17 3.80 10.03
N PRO A 146 -1.10 4.26 10.03
CA PRO A 146 -2.15 3.62 10.79
C PRO A 146 -2.82 2.50 9.99
N VAL A 147 -2.57 2.38 8.67
CA VAL A 147 -3.20 1.40 7.77
C VAL A 147 -3.20 -0.02 8.35
N PRO A 148 -2.08 -0.57 8.87
CA PRO A 148 -2.06 -1.95 9.40
C PRO A 148 -2.93 -2.15 10.65
N VAL A 149 -3.10 -1.10 11.46
CA VAL A 149 -3.95 -1.15 12.66
C VAL A 149 -5.42 -1.25 12.25
N PHE A 150 -5.81 -0.53 11.21
CA PHE A 150 -7.19 -0.50 10.71
C PHE A 150 -7.54 -1.73 9.87
N GLU A 151 -6.60 -2.29 9.10
CA GLU A 151 -6.77 -3.60 8.47
C GLU A 151 -7.02 -4.70 9.52
N GLY A 152 -6.30 -4.66 10.64
CA GLY A 152 -6.54 -5.54 11.79
C GLY A 152 -7.93 -5.38 12.43
N TRP A 153 -8.56 -4.21 12.31
CA TRP A 153 -9.91 -3.97 12.84
C TRP A 153 -11.02 -4.48 11.93
N LEU A 154 -10.84 -4.39 10.61
CA LEU A 154 -11.73 -5.05 9.64
C LEU A 154 -11.71 -6.57 9.84
N LEU A 155 -10.51 -7.14 10.08
CA LEU A 155 -10.39 -8.56 10.49
C LEU A 155 -11.03 -8.83 11.86
N GLY A 156 -11.00 -7.85 12.76
CA GLY A 156 -11.68 -7.90 14.05
C GLY A 156 -13.21 -7.81 13.99
N GLU A 157 -13.81 -7.38 12.87
CA GLU A 157 -15.26 -7.44 12.62
C GLU A 157 -15.69 -8.86 12.25
N GLU A 158 -14.90 -9.56 11.43
CA GLU A 158 -15.10 -11.00 11.17
C GLU A 158 -15.02 -11.84 12.44
N LEU A 159 -14.33 -11.33 13.49
CA LEU A 159 -14.10 -11.99 14.77
C LEU A 159 -14.91 -11.40 15.95
N GLY A 160 -15.75 -10.38 15.73
CA GLY A 160 -16.76 -9.90 16.70
C GLY A 160 -16.31 -8.89 17.78
N SER A 161 -15.35 -8.00 17.51
CA SER A 161 -14.94 -6.97 18.48
C SER A 161 -15.89 -5.74 18.54
N PRO A 162 -16.14 -5.08 19.69
CA PRO A 162 -17.13 -3.98 19.78
C PRO A 162 -16.70 -2.64 19.16
N TYR A 163 -17.61 -1.97 18.44
CA TYR A 163 -17.41 -0.66 17.75
C TYR A 163 -16.76 0.44 18.61
N GLU A 164 -17.29 0.66 19.82
CA GLU A 164 -16.82 1.74 20.71
C GLU A 164 -15.34 1.61 21.10
N THR A 165 -14.83 0.37 21.20
CA THR A 165 -13.42 0.11 21.53
C THR A 165 -12.51 0.57 20.38
N ARG A 166 -12.94 0.34 19.14
CA ARG A 166 -12.22 0.70 17.92
C ARG A 166 -12.25 2.21 17.70
N ARG A 167 -13.42 2.84 17.88
CA ARG A 167 -13.56 4.32 17.83
C ARG A 167 -12.63 5.02 18.83
N HIS A 168 -12.54 4.51 20.06
CA HIS A 168 -11.67 5.09 21.09
C HIS A 168 -10.18 5.01 20.72
N ALA A 169 -9.75 3.88 20.13
CA ALA A 169 -8.38 3.71 19.66
C ALA A 169 -8.04 4.66 18.48
N ALA A 170 -8.97 4.88 17.55
CA ALA A 170 -8.76 5.81 16.43
C ALA A 170 -8.60 7.26 16.91
N LEU A 171 -9.43 7.68 17.86
CA LEU A 171 -9.34 8.99 18.49
C LEU A 171 -8.00 9.17 19.23
N HIS A 172 -7.50 8.12 19.88
CA HIS A 172 -6.21 8.14 20.55
C HIS A 172 -5.04 8.32 19.56
N MET A 173 -5.07 7.63 18.42
CA MET A 173 -4.07 7.81 17.34
C MET A 173 -4.11 9.23 16.77
N LEU A 174 -5.30 9.79 16.50
CA LEU A 174 -5.45 11.16 16.04
C LEU A 174 -4.89 12.18 17.05
N SER A 175 -5.14 11.95 18.33
CA SER A 175 -4.60 12.79 19.42
C SER A 175 -3.07 12.73 19.53
N ALA A 176 -2.46 11.57 19.25
CA ALA A 176 -1.00 11.44 19.19
C ALA A 176 -0.41 12.28 18.03
N VAL A 177 -1.03 12.22 16.85
CA VAL A 177 -0.59 12.97 15.67
C VAL A 177 -0.74 14.48 15.89
N HIS A 178 -1.87 14.94 16.44
CA HIS A 178 -2.07 16.36 16.77
C HIS A 178 -1.10 16.91 17.81
N ARG A 179 -0.47 16.05 18.64
CA ARG A 179 0.59 16.47 19.55
C ARG A 179 1.91 16.66 18.82
N LEU A 180 2.23 15.77 17.88
CA LEU A 180 3.43 15.88 17.04
C LEU A 180 3.41 17.12 16.13
N ASP A 181 2.23 17.57 15.68
CA ASP A 181 2.07 18.79 14.87
C ASP A 181 2.22 20.10 15.71
N LYS A 182 2.28 20.00 17.05
CA LYS A 182 2.40 21.14 17.99
C LYS A 182 3.78 21.30 18.62
N GLU A 183 4.67 20.33 18.44
CA GLU A 183 6.08 20.36 18.85
C GLU A 183 6.96 20.94 17.73
#